data_AF-A0AAN6ZTL3-F1
#
_entry.id   AF-A0AAN6ZTL3-F1
#
_cell.length_a   1.000
_cell.length_b   1.000
_cell.length_c   1.000
_cell.angle_alpha   90.00
_cell.angle_beta   90.00
_cell.angle_gamma   90.00
#
_symmetry.space_group_name_H-M   'P 1'
#
loop_
_entity.id
_entity.type
_entity.pdbx_description
1 polymer ?
#
loop_
_entity_poly.entity_id
_entity_poly.type
_entity_poly.pdbx_seq_one_letter_code
_entity_poly.pdbx_strand_id
1 'polypeptide(L)'
;MDTASAPADSGEHGAIQVAPSEYYEPGAVMEPYFGPDGSPHAVSQASLMEPPVSSQTVRVRCIDSWEELWADQHWGCDADPSPLYPNWRRRGPRPDDETFEPTIYLLECCGQKRPWAYDTYLQVAAQVEFLTVHEFVSAVHPWLMAMRDTLLDVLGKLNGHPPWPPETKLAVLDLWPGSLRIDHEDKWARCHRRPPVPRPATEQLSAEERSRKAMERVMTMAAVKERAREEEARAAEMDKEIDSNISANRI
;
A
#
# COMPACT_ATOMS: atom_id res chain seq x y z
N MET A 1 7.67 -26.50 -49.06
CA MET A 1 8.50 -25.47 -48.40
C MET A 1 7.60 -24.84 -47.36
N ASP A 2 7.54 -25.48 -46.21
CA ASP A 2 6.64 -25.15 -45.12
C ASP A 2 7.27 -24.04 -44.28
N THR A 3 6.65 -22.87 -44.30
CA THR A 3 6.94 -21.80 -43.34
C THR A 3 6.27 -22.15 -42.01
N ALA A 4 7.07 -22.65 -41.08
CA ALA A 4 6.70 -22.80 -39.69
C ALA A 4 6.48 -21.40 -39.07
N SER A 5 5.24 -21.15 -38.66
CA SER A 5 4.87 -20.01 -37.83
C SER A 5 5.41 -20.25 -36.42
N ALA A 6 6.24 -19.33 -35.92
CA ALA A 6 6.64 -19.32 -34.52
C ALA A 6 5.42 -19.01 -33.62
N PRO A 7 5.26 -19.67 -32.46
CA PRO A 7 4.21 -19.32 -31.52
C PRO A 7 4.55 -17.99 -30.85
N ALA A 8 3.55 -17.11 -30.81
CA ALA A 8 3.58 -15.85 -30.10
C ALA A 8 3.65 -16.09 -28.58
N ASP A 9 4.60 -15.39 -27.98
CA ASP A 9 4.56 -14.78 -26.64
C ASP A 9 3.75 -15.48 -25.54
N SER A 10 4.46 -16.26 -24.72
CA SER A 10 3.96 -16.89 -23.50
C SER A 10 4.18 -16.03 -22.24
N GLY A 11 4.35 -14.72 -22.36
CA GLY A 11 4.70 -13.83 -21.23
C GLY A 11 3.54 -13.49 -20.28
N GLU A 12 2.29 -13.56 -20.73
CA GLU A 12 1.14 -13.01 -19.98
C GLU A 12 0.41 -14.04 -19.11
N HIS A 13 0.57 -15.34 -19.37
CA HIS A 13 -0.21 -16.40 -18.71
C HIS A 13 0.22 -16.72 -17.26
N GLY A 14 1.34 -16.16 -16.79
CA GLY A 14 1.89 -16.41 -15.46
C GLY A 14 1.73 -15.27 -14.44
N ALA A 15 1.18 -14.12 -14.83
CA ALA A 15 1.17 -12.92 -13.99
C ALA A 15 0.10 -12.95 -12.87
N ILE A 16 -0.99 -13.69 -13.08
CA ILE A 16 -2.12 -13.72 -12.16
C ILE A 16 -2.18 -15.09 -11.50
N GLN A 17 -2.24 -15.08 -10.17
CA GLN A 17 -2.26 -16.26 -9.34
C GLN A 17 -3.52 -16.28 -8.47
N VAL A 18 -4.05 -17.47 -8.22
CA VAL A 18 -5.26 -17.72 -7.43
C VAL A 18 -4.85 -18.40 -6.14
N ALA A 19 -5.27 -17.85 -5.01
CA ALA A 19 -5.08 -18.49 -3.72
C ALA A 19 -6.06 -19.66 -3.58
N PRO A 20 -5.62 -20.82 -3.03
CA PRO A 20 -6.49 -21.99 -2.84
C PRO A 20 -7.53 -21.78 -1.72
N SER A 21 -7.40 -20.71 -0.94
CA SER A 21 -8.29 -20.37 0.17
C SER A 21 -8.46 -18.84 0.24
N GLU A 22 -9.54 -18.40 0.90
CA GLU A 22 -9.77 -17.00 1.27
C GLU A 22 -8.62 -16.43 2.12
N TYR A 23 -7.94 -17.30 2.88
CA TYR A 23 -6.79 -16.91 3.68
C TYR A 23 -5.47 -17.32 3.02
N TYR A 24 -4.54 -16.37 3.01
CA TYR A 24 -3.17 -16.61 2.62
C TYR A 24 -2.38 -17.24 3.77
N GLU A 25 -1.78 -18.40 3.52
CA GLU A 25 -0.81 -19.03 4.41
C GLU A 25 0.61 -18.88 3.80
N PRO A 26 1.61 -18.38 4.55
CA PRO A 26 2.97 -18.28 4.04
C PRO A 26 3.49 -19.65 3.58
N GLY A 27 3.89 -19.74 2.30
CA GLY A 27 4.33 -21.00 1.69
C GLY A 27 3.21 -21.81 1.02
N ALA A 28 1.97 -21.33 1.02
CA ALA A 28 0.90 -21.89 0.20
C ALA A 28 1.29 -21.84 -1.29
N VAL A 29 1.03 -22.93 -2.00
CA VAL A 29 1.20 -23.00 -3.44
C VAL A 29 0.02 -22.29 -4.09
N MET A 30 0.30 -21.19 -4.79
CA MET A 30 -0.71 -20.47 -5.56
C MET A 30 -0.93 -21.18 -6.90
N GLU A 31 -2.17 -21.21 -7.35
CA GLU A 31 -2.54 -21.80 -8.63
C GLU A 31 -2.49 -20.75 -9.74
N PRO A 32 -2.05 -21.09 -10.97
CA PRO A 32 -2.07 -20.14 -12.06
C PRO A 32 -3.52 -19.83 -12.47
N TYR A 33 -3.81 -18.57 -12.78
CA TYR A 33 -5.14 -18.18 -13.23
C TYR A 33 -5.49 -18.76 -14.61
N PHE A 34 -4.49 -18.98 -15.46
CA PHE A 34 -4.65 -19.72 -16.70
C PHE A 34 -4.01 -21.10 -16.56
N GLY A 35 -4.77 -22.15 -16.86
CA GLY A 35 -4.29 -23.52 -16.88
C GLY A 35 -3.21 -23.74 -17.96
N PRO A 36 -2.54 -24.90 -17.93
CA PRO A 36 -1.50 -25.25 -18.91
C PRO A 36 -2.03 -25.34 -20.34
N ASP A 37 -3.34 -25.51 -20.52
CA ASP A 37 -4.06 -25.51 -21.80
C ASP A 37 -4.56 -24.12 -22.22
N GLY A 38 -4.28 -23.08 -21.43
CA GLY A 38 -4.75 -21.71 -21.63
C GLY A 38 -6.19 -21.47 -21.16
N SER A 39 -6.86 -22.46 -20.58
CA SER A 39 -8.21 -22.28 -20.03
C SER A 39 -8.18 -21.44 -18.75
N PRO A 40 -9.14 -20.52 -18.53
CA PRO A 40 -9.18 -19.73 -17.30
C PRO A 40 -9.63 -20.59 -16.11
N HIS A 41 -9.11 -20.29 -14.93
CA HIS A 41 -9.43 -20.98 -13.68
C HIS A 41 -10.93 -20.94 -13.38
N ALA A 42 -11.48 -21.92 -12.66
CA ALA A 42 -12.93 -22.01 -12.40
C ALA A 42 -13.51 -20.75 -11.71
N VAL A 43 -12.70 -20.08 -10.88
CA VAL A 43 -13.06 -18.79 -10.24
C VAL A 43 -13.38 -17.68 -11.24
N SER A 44 -12.88 -17.78 -12.48
CA SER A 44 -13.08 -16.80 -13.54
C SER A 44 -14.57 -16.57 -13.87
N GLN A 45 -15.39 -17.61 -13.72
CA GLN A 45 -16.83 -17.56 -14.00
C GLN A 45 -17.67 -17.16 -12.78
N ALA A 46 -17.06 -16.97 -11.62
CA ALA A 46 -17.76 -16.54 -10.43
C ALA A 46 -18.22 -15.07 -10.56
N SER A 47 -19.32 -14.73 -9.89
CA SER A 47 -19.72 -13.33 -9.73
C SER A 47 -18.64 -12.54 -9.00
N LEU A 48 -18.35 -11.33 -9.47
CA LEU A 48 -17.37 -10.45 -8.82
C LEU A 48 -17.79 -10.08 -7.40
N MET A 49 -19.09 -9.92 -7.17
CA MET A 49 -19.66 -9.46 -5.90
C MET A 49 -20.88 -10.28 -5.50
N GLU A 50 -21.18 -10.27 -4.21
CA GLU A 50 -22.44 -10.74 -3.65
C GLU A 50 -23.15 -9.56 -2.95
N PRO A 51 -24.34 -9.13 -3.43
CA PRO A 51 -25.08 -9.64 -4.58
C PRO A 51 -24.42 -9.33 -5.95
N PRO A 52 -24.73 -10.08 -7.02
CA PRO A 52 -24.19 -9.83 -8.36
C PRO A 52 -24.52 -8.44 -8.90
N VAL A 53 -23.58 -7.83 -9.62
CA VAL A 53 -23.70 -6.49 -10.22
C VAL A 53 -23.52 -6.55 -11.73
N SER A 54 -24.19 -5.67 -12.47
CA SER A 54 -24.07 -5.59 -13.94
C SER A 54 -22.95 -4.65 -14.40
N SER A 55 -22.44 -3.78 -13.53
CA SER A 55 -21.30 -2.93 -13.81
C SER A 55 -20.60 -2.49 -12.53
N GLN A 56 -19.33 -2.13 -12.65
CA GLN A 56 -18.52 -1.61 -11.56
C GLN A 56 -17.64 -0.47 -12.08
N THR A 57 -17.68 0.67 -11.39
CA THR A 57 -16.70 1.75 -11.57
C THR A 57 -15.51 1.48 -10.68
N VAL A 58 -14.34 1.39 -11.28
CA VAL A 58 -13.08 1.11 -10.61
C VAL A 58 -12.30 2.41 -10.45
N ARG A 59 -12.01 2.79 -9.22
CA ARG A 59 -11.11 3.89 -8.86
C ARG A 59 -9.92 3.36 -8.08
N VAL A 60 -8.84 4.11 -8.01
CA VAL A 60 -7.67 3.74 -7.20
C VAL A 60 -7.52 4.70 -6.02
N ARG A 61 -7.65 4.18 -4.81
CA ARG A 61 -7.69 4.99 -3.59
C ARG A 61 -6.44 5.86 -3.41
N CYS A 62 -5.26 5.38 -3.77
CA CYS A 62 -4.05 6.18 -3.62
C CYS A 62 -4.05 7.41 -4.53
N ILE A 63 -4.64 7.32 -5.73
CA ILE A 63 -4.78 8.47 -6.62
C ILE A 63 -5.81 9.45 -6.06
N ASP A 64 -6.94 8.94 -5.56
CA ASP A 64 -7.95 9.75 -4.87
C ASP A 64 -7.33 10.52 -3.69
N SER A 65 -6.58 9.83 -2.83
CA SER A 65 -5.90 10.43 -1.68
C SER A 65 -4.78 11.40 -2.05
N TRP A 66 -4.17 11.24 -3.23
CA TRP A 66 -3.12 12.14 -3.70
C TRP A 66 -3.68 13.50 -4.12
N GLU A 67 -4.87 13.56 -4.71
CA GLU A 67 -5.56 14.83 -4.98
C GLU A 67 -5.78 15.63 -3.69
N GLU A 68 -6.31 14.98 -2.65
CA GLU A 68 -6.56 15.59 -1.35
C GLU A 68 -5.26 16.04 -0.70
N LEU A 69 -4.26 15.15 -0.63
CA LEU A 69 -2.98 15.46 -0.01
C LEU A 69 -2.24 16.59 -0.74
N TRP A 70 -2.32 16.62 -2.07
CA TRP A 70 -1.75 17.71 -2.84
C TRP A 70 -2.41 19.04 -2.48
N ALA A 71 -3.74 19.08 -2.37
CA ALA A 71 -4.47 20.28 -1.97
C ALA A 71 -4.07 20.75 -0.56
N ASP A 72 -3.94 19.83 0.40
CA ASP A 72 -3.53 20.13 1.77
C ASP A 72 -2.10 20.69 1.83
N GLN A 73 -1.15 20.07 1.12
CA GLN A 73 0.24 20.54 1.07
C GLN A 73 0.36 21.94 0.43
N HIS A 74 -0.56 22.27 -0.48
CA HIS A 74 -0.57 23.54 -1.18
C HIS A 74 -1.60 24.54 -0.62
N TRP A 75 -2.25 24.22 0.50
CA TRP A 75 -3.23 25.11 1.15
C TRP A 75 -2.64 26.50 1.44
N GLY A 76 -1.41 26.54 1.98
CA GLY A 76 -0.71 27.80 2.25
C GLY A 76 -0.32 28.60 1.00
N CYS A 77 -0.31 27.96 -0.17
CA CYS A 77 -0.05 28.61 -1.44
C CYS A 77 -1.29 29.27 -2.06
N ASP A 78 -2.47 28.92 -1.55
CA ASP A 78 -3.74 29.53 -1.94
C ASP A 78 -3.98 30.90 -1.31
N ALA A 79 -3.24 31.23 -0.24
CA ALA A 79 -3.20 32.55 0.37
C ALA A 79 -2.77 33.64 -0.64
N ASP A 80 -3.11 34.90 -0.34
CA ASP A 80 -3.01 36.07 -1.24
C ASP A 80 -1.74 36.11 -2.11
N PRO A 81 -1.83 36.54 -3.38
CA PRO A 81 -0.71 36.49 -4.30
C PRO A 81 0.45 37.31 -3.74
N SER A 82 1.53 36.63 -3.39
CA SER A 82 2.77 37.33 -3.09
C SER A 82 3.14 38.17 -4.31
N PRO A 83 3.30 39.50 -4.16
CA PRO A 83 3.69 40.36 -5.28
C PRO A 83 5.08 40.01 -5.85
N LEU A 84 5.84 39.15 -5.16
CA LEU A 84 7.14 38.66 -5.59
C LEU A 84 7.05 37.48 -6.59
N TYR A 85 5.92 36.76 -6.66
CA TYR A 85 5.75 35.60 -7.53
C TYR A 85 4.32 35.58 -8.09
N PRO A 86 4.02 36.35 -9.16
CA PRO A 86 2.66 36.47 -9.67
C PRO A 86 2.17 35.26 -10.51
N ASN A 87 3.06 34.35 -10.92
CA ASN A 87 2.78 33.26 -11.88
C ASN A 87 3.09 31.85 -11.35
N TRP A 88 3.40 31.69 -10.07
CA TRP A 88 3.72 30.39 -9.46
C TRP A 88 2.52 29.46 -9.25
N ARG A 89 1.29 29.94 -9.54
CA ARG A 89 0.05 29.20 -9.37
C ARG A 89 -0.99 29.53 -10.43
N ARG A 90 -1.87 28.57 -10.72
CA ARG A 90 -3.03 28.71 -11.60
C ARG A 90 -4.29 28.34 -10.83
N ARG A 91 -5.33 29.16 -10.92
CA ARG A 91 -6.66 28.86 -10.39
C ARG A 91 -7.69 28.83 -11.50
N GLY A 92 -8.76 28.08 -11.30
CA GLY A 92 -9.87 27.99 -12.23
C GLY A 92 -10.88 26.93 -11.79
N PRO A 93 -11.95 26.75 -12.58
CA PRO A 93 -12.89 25.66 -12.35
C PRO A 93 -12.16 24.32 -12.50
N ARG A 94 -12.64 23.31 -11.79
CA ARG A 94 -12.18 21.94 -12.01
C ARG A 94 -12.64 21.49 -13.42
N PRO A 95 -11.82 20.76 -14.20
CA PRO A 95 -12.14 20.53 -15.61
C PRO A 95 -13.39 19.68 -15.89
N ASP A 96 -13.83 18.85 -14.94
CA ASP A 96 -15.07 18.05 -14.97
C ASP A 96 -16.24 18.71 -14.20
N ASP A 97 -16.06 19.92 -13.68
CA ASP A 97 -17.12 20.64 -12.96
C ASP A 97 -18.06 21.32 -13.96
N GLU A 98 -19.14 20.61 -14.31
CA GLU A 98 -20.22 21.09 -15.18
C GLU A 98 -21.29 21.91 -14.41
N THR A 99 -21.06 22.26 -13.14
CA THR A 99 -22.03 23.03 -12.38
C THR A 99 -22.17 24.46 -12.88
N PHE A 100 -23.36 25.04 -12.70
CA PHE A 100 -23.65 26.42 -13.13
C PHE A 100 -22.79 27.46 -12.39
N GLU A 101 -22.37 27.15 -11.16
CA GLU A 101 -21.48 27.97 -10.34
C GLU A 101 -20.27 27.12 -9.92
N PRO A 102 -19.27 26.97 -10.81
CA PRO A 102 -18.18 26.05 -10.57
C PRO A 102 -17.32 26.54 -9.42
N THR A 103 -16.89 25.60 -8.58
CA THR A 103 -15.99 25.93 -7.47
C THR A 103 -14.60 26.22 -8.04
N ILE A 104 -13.95 27.30 -7.55
CA ILE A 104 -12.61 27.66 -7.99
C ILE A 104 -11.58 26.88 -7.16
N TYR A 105 -10.75 26.10 -7.85
CA TYR A 105 -9.69 25.30 -7.26
C TYR A 105 -8.31 25.82 -7.67
N LEU A 106 -7.30 25.46 -6.86
CA LEU A 106 -5.90 25.55 -7.23
C LEU A 106 -5.59 24.43 -8.24
N LEU A 107 -5.35 24.80 -9.50
CA LEU A 107 -5.11 23.88 -10.62
C LEU A 107 -3.63 23.53 -10.78
N GLU A 108 -2.75 24.49 -10.48
CA GLU A 108 -1.29 24.32 -10.56
C GLU A 108 -0.66 25.16 -9.44
N CYS A 109 0.40 24.66 -8.83
CA CYS A 109 1.16 25.38 -7.82
C CYS A 109 2.59 24.82 -7.72
N CYS A 110 3.57 25.67 -7.40
CA CYS A 110 4.96 25.23 -7.20
C CYS A 110 5.56 24.48 -8.41
N GLY A 111 5.09 24.80 -9.63
CA GLY A 111 5.49 24.10 -10.86
C GLY A 111 4.86 22.72 -11.04
N GLN A 112 3.95 22.30 -10.16
CA GLN A 112 3.22 21.05 -10.26
C GLN A 112 1.77 21.29 -10.66
N LYS A 113 1.24 20.42 -11.53
CA LYS A 113 -0.19 20.35 -11.79
C LYS A 113 -0.88 19.63 -10.66
N ARG A 114 -2.08 20.09 -10.31
CA ARG A 114 -2.95 19.36 -9.39
C ARG A 114 -3.29 18.01 -10.04
N PRO A 115 -3.02 16.89 -9.36
CA PRO A 115 -3.48 15.58 -9.79
C PRO A 115 -5.00 15.53 -9.64
N TRP A 116 -5.68 14.98 -10.64
CA TRP A 116 -7.13 14.83 -10.60
C TRP A 116 -7.50 13.36 -10.57
N ALA A 117 -8.31 12.97 -9.59
CA ALA A 117 -8.73 11.58 -9.46
C ALA A 117 -9.68 11.12 -10.58
N TYR A 118 -10.45 12.04 -11.17
CA TYR A 118 -11.43 11.74 -12.22
C TYR A 118 -10.79 11.35 -13.55
N ASP A 119 -9.52 11.67 -13.79
CA ASP A 119 -8.80 11.22 -14.98
C ASP A 119 -8.44 9.72 -14.91
N THR A 120 -8.72 9.07 -13.78
CA THR A 120 -8.23 7.72 -13.45
C THR A 120 -9.32 6.79 -12.92
N TYR A 121 -10.42 6.65 -13.66
CA TYR A 121 -11.40 5.59 -13.41
C TYR A 121 -11.59 4.70 -14.65
N LEU A 122 -11.99 3.46 -14.39
CA LEU A 122 -12.37 2.50 -15.42
C LEU A 122 -13.77 1.98 -15.11
N GLN A 123 -14.71 2.14 -16.04
CA GLN A 123 -16.00 1.50 -15.94
C GLN A 123 -15.94 0.13 -16.61
N VAL A 124 -16.26 -0.92 -15.86
CA VAL A 124 -16.34 -2.29 -16.37
C VAL A 124 -17.81 -2.72 -16.34
N ALA A 125 -18.34 -3.16 -17.47
CA ALA A 125 -19.71 -3.64 -17.60
C ALA A 125 -19.72 -5.12 -17.95
N ALA A 126 -20.71 -5.83 -17.40
CA ALA A 126 -20.98 -7.21 -17.74
C ALA A 126 -21.40 -7.33 -19.20
N GLN A 127 -20.95 -8.38 -19.89
CA GLN A 127 -21.38 -8.64 -21.26
C GLN A 127 -22.78 -9.28 -21.33
N VAL A 128 -23.20 -9.99 -20.27
CA VAL A 128 -24.45 -10.77 -20.27
C VAL A 128 -25.35 -10.43 -19.08
N GLU A 129 -25.22 -11.13 -17.95
CA GLU A 129 -26.14 -10.99 -16.80
C GLU A 129 -25.49 -10.27 -15.62
N PHE A 130 -24.30 -10.71 -15.22
CA PHE A 130 -23.54 -10.13 -14.12
C PHE A 130 -22.06 -10.11 -14.45
N LEU A 131 -21.34 -9.22 -13.78
CA LEU A 131 -19.92 -9.02 -13.97
C LEU A 131 -19.16 -10.19 -13.34
N THR A 132 -18.44 -10.92 -14.16
CA THR A 132 -17.62 -12.05 -13.74
C THR A 132 -16.23 -11.59 -13.27
N VAL A 133 -15.56 -12.43 -12.47
CA VAL A 133 -14.15 -12.21 -12.10
C VAL A 133 -13.28 -12.08 -13.35
N HIS A 134 -13.55 -12.87 -14.40
CA HIS A 134 -12.79 -12.81 -15.65
C HIS A 134 -12.88 -11.47 -16.36
N GLU A 135 -14.10 -10.97 -16.57
CA GLU A 135 -14.32 -9.68 -17.24
C GLU A 135 -13.66 -8.55 -16.45
N PHE A 136 -13.79 -8.58 -15.12
CA PHE A 136 -13.16 -7.60 -14.25
C PHE A 136 -11.63 -7.64 -14.35
N VAL A 137 -11.02 -8.81 -14.13
CA VAL A 137 -9.56 -8.94 -14.12
C VAL A 137 -8.96 -8.62 -15.49
N SER A 138 -9.62 -9.04 -16.58
CA SER A 138 -9.13 -8.80 -17.95
C SER A 138 -9.19 -7.32 -18.35
N ALA A 139 -10.13 -6.55 -17.80
CA ALA A 139 -10.20 -5.10 -18.02
C ALA A 139 -9.27 -4.32 -17.08
N VAL A 140 -9.25 -4.68 -15.79
CA VAL A 140 -8.56 -3.93 -14.74
C VAL A 140 -7.05 -4.19 -14.77
N HIS A 141 -6.60 -5.41 -15.03
CA HIS A 141 -5.17 -5.72 -14.97
C HIS A 141 -4.34 -4.93 -15.99
N PRO A 142 -4.65 -4.92 -17.30
CA PRO A 142 -3.91 -4.10 -18.27
C PRO A 142 -4.01 -2.59 -17.97
N TRP A 143 -5.17 -2.12 -17.50
CA TRP A 143 -5.35 -0.73 -17.10
C TRP A 143 -4.44 -0.33 -15.93
N LEU A 144 -4.34 -1.17 -14.90
CA LEU A 144 -3.40 -0.95 -13.79
C LEU A 144 -1.95 -1.02 -14.24
N MET A 145 -1.61 -1.93 -15.17
CA MET A 145 -0.25 -2.01 -15.72
C MET A 145 0.13 -0.76 -16.52
N ALA A 146 -0.80 -0.21 -17.31
CA ALA A 146 -0.59 1.04 -18.03
C ALA A 146 -0.36 2.25 -17.11
N MET A 147 -0.88 2.21 -15.87
CA MET A 147 -0.71 3.27 -14.87
C MET A 147 0.39 2.99 -13.84
N ARG A 148 1.18 1.93 -14.02
CA ARG A 148 2.14 1.45 -13.01
C ARG A 148 3.07 2.56 -12.51
N ASP A 149 3.65 3.35 -13.41
CA ASP A 149 4.59 4.42 -13.06
C ASP A 149 3.90 5.51 -12.21
N THR A 150 2.67 5.89 -12.58
CA THR A 150 1.85 6.82 -11.79
C THR A 150 1.57 6.27 -10.40
N LEU A 151 1.24 4.98 -10.29
CA LEU A 151 0.98 4.34 -8.99
C LEU A 151 2.23 4.36 -8.10
N LEU A 152 3.40 4.06 -8.64
CA LEU A 152 4.67 4.07 -7.88
C LEU A 152 5.06 5.49 -7.44
N ASP A 153 4.84 6.50 -8.27
CA ASP A 153 5.07 7.91 -7.93
C ASP A 153 4.12 8.37 -6.81
N VAL A 154 2.82 8.12 -6.99
CA VAL A 154 1.79 8.51 -6.02
C VAL A 154 2.00 7.81 -4.67
N LEU A 155 2.23 6.50 -4.67
CA LEU A 155 2.48 5.74 -3.44
C LEU A 155 3.77 6.21 -2.74
N GLY A 156 4.82 6.54 -3.49
CA GLY A 156 6.02 7.18 -2.94
C GLY A 156 5.69 8.48 -2.20
N LYS A 157 5.01 9.40 -2.88
CA LYS A 157 4.63 10.72 -2.35
C LYS A 157 3.73 10.64 -1.12
N LEU A 158 2.73 9.75 -1.14
CA LEU A 158 1.82 9.55 0.01
C LEU A 158 2.57 9.05 1.26
N ASN A 159 3.67 8.31 1.07
CA ASN A 159 4.50 7.83 2.17
C ASN A 159 5.66 8.80 2.52
N GLY A 160 5.71 10.00 1.93
CA GLY A 160 6.77 10.97 2.16
C GLY A 160 8.12 10.56 1.59
N HIS A 161 8.13 9.68 0.58
CA HIS A 161 9.32 9.15 -0.06
C HIS A 161 9.37 9.54 -1.55
N PRO A 162 10.55 9.40 -2.19
CA PRO A 162 10.63 9.40 -3.66
C PRO A 162 9.71 8.33 -4.27
N PRO A 163 9.45 8.40 -5.59
CA PRO A 163 8.75 7.34 -6.31
C PRO A 163 9.34 5.98 -5.97
N TRP A 164 8.47 4.99 -5.76
CA TRP A 164 8.91 3.64 -5.47
C TRP A 164 9.68 3.04 -6.67
N PRO A 165 10.67 2.16 -6.44
CA PRO A 165 11.40 1.52 -7.52
C PRO A 165 10.50 0.76 -8.51
N PRO A 166 10.81 0.72 -9.81
CA PRO A 166 9.98 0.05 -10.81
C PRO A 166 9.84 -1.47 -10.59
N GLU A 167 10.79 -2.10 -9.90
CA GLU A 167 10.77 -3.51 -9.52
C GLU A 167 9.87 -3.80 -8.30
N THR A 168 9.28 -2.77 -7.69
CA THR A 168 8.43 -2.93 -6.52
C THR A 168 7.21 -3.78 -6.85
N LYS A 169 7.04 -4.88 -6.12
CA LYS A 169 5.88 -5.76 -6.27
C LYS A 169 4.65 -5.13 -5.61
N LEU A 170 3.68 -4.74 -6.43
CA LEU A 170 2.41 -4.17 -6.01
C LEU A 170 1.33 -5.25 -6.05
N ALA A 171 0.42 -5.19 -5.07
CA ALA A 171 -0.73 -6.06 -4.97
C ALA A 171 -2.00 -5.25 -4.68
N VAL A 172 -3.13 -5.72 -5.20
CA VAL A 172 -4.45 -5.20 -4.87
C VAL A 172 -4.86 -5.80 -3.52
N LEU A 173 -4.96 -4.96 -2.48
CA LEU A 173 -5.29 -5.36 -1.11
C LEU A 173 -6.75 -5.75 -0.95
N ASP A 174 -7.66 -4.94 -1.47
CA ASP A 174 -9.09 -5.20 -1.37
C ASP A 174 -9.85 -4.41 -2.44
N LEU A 175 -11.04 -4.92 -2.76
CA LEU A 175 -12.08 -4.21 -3.49
C LEU A 175 -13.09 -3.72 -2.44
N TRP A 176 -12.83 -2.57 -1.83
CA TRP A 176 -13.85 -1.90 -1.00
C TRP A 176 -14.88 -1.23 -1.93
N PRO A 177 -16.16 -1.06 -1.54
CA PRO A 177 -17.17 -0.46 -2.41
C PRO A 177 -16.70 0.94 -2.88
N GLY A 178 -16.24 1.03 -4.13
CA GLY A 178 -15.86 2.28 -4.78
C GLY A 178 -14.41 2.40 -5.23
N SER A 179 -13.41 1.95 -4.45
CA SER A 179 -11.99 2.17 -4.79
C SER A 179 -11.09 0.99 -4.41
N LEU A 180 -10.24 0.58 -5.34
CA LEU A 180 -9.16 -0.38 -5.15
C LEU A 180 -8.09 0.18 -4.23
N ARG A 181 -7.67 -0.64 -3.27
CA ARG A 181 -6.49 -0.36 -2.46
C ARG A 181 -5.31 -1.13 -3.05
N ILE A 182 -4.24 -0.41 -3.38
CA ILE A 182 -3.00 -0.98 -3.92
C ILE A 182 -1.88 -0.64 -2.96
N ASP A 183 -1.02 -1.62 -2.67
CA ASP A 183 0.15 -1.44 -1.81
C ASP A 183 1.19 -2.54 -2.11
N HIS A 184 2.24 -2.64 -1.29
CA HIS A 184 3.21 -3.72 -1.40
C HIS A 184 2.60 -5.12 -1.17
N GLU A 185 3.16 -6.12 -1.84
CA GLU A 185 2.78 -7.54 -1.72
C GLU A 185 2.86 -8.07 -0.27
N ASP A 186 3.81 -7.61 0.53
CA ASP A 186 3.95 -8.02 1.94
C ASP A 186 2.78 -7.52 2.79
N LYS A 187 2.25 -6.33 2.48
CA LYS A 187 1.04 -5.80 3.12
C LYS A 187 -0.19 -6.61 2.71
N TRP A 188 -0.30 -7.00 1.44
CA TRP A 188 -1.35 -7.92 0.98
C TRP A 188 -1.30 -9.23 1.76
N ALA A 189 -0.11 -9.86 1.83
CA ALA A 189 0.09 -11.11 2.54
C ALA A 189 -0.29 -10.98 4.02
N ARG A 190 0.06 -9.85 4.66
CA ARG A 190 -0.31 -9.58 6.06
C ARG A 190 -1.83 -9.42 6.24
N CYS A 191 -2.51 -8.74 5.33
CA CYS A 191 -3.96 -8.49 5.41
C CYS A 191 -4.79 -9.77 5.19
N HIS A 192 -4.29 -10.72 4.39
CA HIS A 192 -4.98 -11.97 4.09
C HIS A 192 -4.51 -13.15 4.96
N ARG A 193 -3.61 -12.92 5.92
CA ARG A 193 -3.23 -13.98 6.85
C ARG A 193 -4.45 -14.49 7.60
N ARG A 194 -4.54 -15.82 7.69
CA ARG A 194 -5.51 -16.48 8.53
C ARG A 194 -5.47 -15.88 9.94
N PRO A 195 -6.62 -15.43 10.49
CA PRO A 195 -6.65 -14.94 11.86
C PRO A 195 -6.12 -16.04 12.79
N PRO A 196 -5.32 -15.70 13.81
CA PRO A 196 -4.91 -16.69 14.80
C PRO A 196 -6.17 -17.31 15.40
N VAL A 197 -6.24 -18.64 15.43
CA VAL A 197 -7.34 -19.37 16.06
C VAL A 197 -7.50 -18.82 17.47
N PRO A 198 -8.71 -18.34 17.85
CA PRO A 198 -8.93 -17.85 19.21
C PRO A 198 -8.50 -18.94 20.19
N ARG A 199 -7.58 -18.61 21.11
CA ARG A 199 -7.20 -19.58 22.14
C ARG A 199 -8.46 -20.04 22.86
N PRO A 200 -8.58 -21.36 23.12
CA PRO A 200 -9.71 -21.87 23.89
C PRO A 200 -9.83 -21.08 25.20
N ALA A 201 -11.06 -20.81 25.63
CA ALA A 201 -11.35 -19.93 26.77
C ALA A 201 -10.61 -20.36 28.06
N THR A 202 -10.22 -21.63 28.16
CA THR A 202 -9.43 -22.20 29.25
C THR A 202 -7.98 -21.69 29.33
N GLU A 203 -7.45 -21.04 28.29
CA GLU A 203 -6.09 -20.45 28.28
C GLU A 203 -6.08 -18.91 28.26
N GLN A 204 -7.25 -18.27 28.26
CA GLN A 204 -7.32 -16.81 28.37
C GLN A 204 -7.08 -16.40 29.82
N LEU A 205 -5.83 -16.02 30.10
CA LEU A 205 -5.51 -15.29 31.33
C LEU A 205 -6.49 -14.12 31.49
N SER A 206 -7.04 -13.96 32.69
CA SER A 206 -7.89 -12.83 33.02
C SER A 206 -7.18 -11.52 32.64
N ALA A 207 -7.94 -10.46 32.38
CA ALA A 207 -7.36 -9.16 32.07
C ALA A 207 -6.36 -8.71 33.16
N GLU A 208 -6.66 -9.03 34.42
CA GLU A 208 -5.81 -8.79 35.59
C GLU A 208 -4.50 -9.57 35.52
N GLU A 209 -4.55 -10.85 35.14
CA GLU A 209 -3.35 -11.68 35.06
C GLU A 209 -2.47 -11.32 33.85
N ARG A 210 -3.07 -10.88 32.75
CA ARG A 210 -2.35 -10.25 31.63
C ARG A 210 -1.64 -8.97 32.06
N SER A 211 -2.32 -8.12 32.82
CA SER A 211 -1.76 -6.88 33.38
C SER A 211 -0.59 -7.18 34.33
N ARG A 212 -0.77 -8.15 35.23
CA ARG A 212 0.27 -8.61 36.17
C ARG A 212 1.53 -9.07 35.43
N LYS A 213 1.38 -9.95 34.44
CA LYS A 213 2.53 -10.44 33.65
C LYS A 213 3.19 -9.34 32.81
N ALA A 214 2.44 -8.37 32.30
CA ALA A 214 3.01 -7.22 31.60
C ALA A 214 3.85 -6.36 32.53
N MET A 215 3.34 -6.06 33.73
CA MET A 215 4.06 -5.28 34.73
C MET A 215 5.31 -6.01 35.23
N GLU A 216 5.25 -7.33 35.42
CA GLU A 216 6.39 -8.17 35.78
C GLU A 216 7.52 -8.11 34.73
N ARG A 217 7.17 -8.17 33.45
CA ARG A 217 8.13 -8.01 32.34
C ARG A 217 8.78 -6.63 32.34
N VAL A 218 7.99 -5.58 32.54
CA VAL A 218 8.49 -4.20 32.62
C VAL A 218 9.46 -4.05 33.79
N MET A 219 9.12 -4.58 34.97
CA MET A 219 9.98 -4.54 36.14
C MET A 219 11.29 -5.32 35.93
N THR A 220 11.22 -6.47 35.26
CA THR A 220 12.41 -7.26 34.94
C THR A 220 13.32 -6.53 33.96
N MET A 221 12.75 -5.93 32.91
CA MET A 221 13.52 -5.13 31.95
C MET A 221 14.14 -3.88 32.62
N ALA A 222 13.42 -3.24 33.54
CA ALA A 222 13.95 -2.11 34.31
C ALA A 222 15.12 -2.52 35.20
N ALA A 223 15.01 -3.64 35.93
CA ALA A 223 16.07 -4.15 36.80
C ALA A 223 17.32 -4.61 36.02
N VAL A 224 17.14 -5.12 34.80
CA VAL A 224 18.27 -5.44 33.90
C VAL A 224 18.97 -4.16 33.45
N LYS A 225 18.20 -3.12 33.08
CA LYS A 225 18.75 -1.84 32.63
C LYS A 225 19.49 -1.10 33.75
N GLU A 226 19.02 -1.21 34.99
CA GLU A 226 19.68 -0.62 36.16
C GLU A 226 21.03 -1.30 36.43
N ARG A 227 21.09 -2.64 36.42
CA ARG A 227 22.35 -3.39 36.55
C ARG A 227 23.36 -3.04 35.46
N ALA A 228 22.92 -2.90 34.21
CA ALA A 228 23.80 -2.51 33.11
C ALA A 228 24.42 -1.11 33.35
N ARG A 229 23.63 -0.15 33.86
CA ARG A 229 24.14 1.20 34.18
C ARG A 229 25.12 1.19 35.35
N GLU A 230 24.89 0.36 36.36
CA GLU A 230 25.82 0.21 37.50
C GLU A 230 27.15 -0.43 37.06
N GLU A 231 27.10 -1.40 36.15
CA GLU A 231 28.30 -2.01 35.56
C GLU A 231 29.09 -1.01 34.70
N GLU A 232 28.41 -0.22 33.86
CA GLU A 232 29.02 0.86 33.08
C GLU A 232 29.66 1.93 33.97
N ALA A 233 28.99 2.34 35.06
CA ALA A 233 29.51 3.32 36.00
C ALA A 233 30.78 2.82 36.70
N ARG A 234 30.80 1.53 37.08
CA ARG A 234 31.96 0.90 37.73
C ARG A 234 33.14 0.75 36.77
N ALA A 235 32.88 0.40 35.51
CA ALA A 235 33.92 0.35 34.48
C ALA A 235 34.55 1.74 34.26
N ALA A 236 33.71 2.78 34.17
CA ALA A 236 34.19 4.16 34.00
C ALA A 236 34.98 4.68 35.21
N GLU A 237 34.68 4.20 36.43
CA GLU A 237 35.46 4.53 37.63
C GLU A 237 36.82 3.81 37.61
N MET A 238 36.85 2.53 37.23
CA MET A 238 38.08 1.75 37.10
C MET A 238 39.03 2.35 36.04
N ASP A 239 38.50 2.80 34.90
CA ASP A 239 39.29 3.45 33.85
C ASP A 239 39.94 4.75 34.35
N LYS A 240 39.23 5.56 35.14
CA LYS A 240 39.78 6.78 35.76
C LYS A 240 40.91 6.48 36.74
N GLU A 241 40.80 5.38 37.50
CA GLU A 241 41.83 4.96 38.45
C GLU A 241 43.09 4.47 37.73
N ILE A 242 42.93 3.74 36.62
CA ILE A 242 44.04 3.32 35.75
C ILE A 242 44.76 4.54 35.16
N ASP A 243 44.02 5.51 34.62
CA ASP A 243 44.60 6.74 34.04
C ASP A 243 45.34 7.59 35.08
N SER A 244 44.83 7.65 36.32
CA SER A 244 45.48 8.33 37.43
C SER A 244 46.81 7.66 37.81
N ASN A 245 46.83 6.34 37.91
CA ASN A 245 48.03 5.56 38.25
C ASN A 245 49.10 5.61 37.13
N ILE A 246 48.70 5.62 35.85
CA ILE A 246 49.62 5.81 34.73
C ILE A 246 50.24 7.21 34.77
N SER A 247 49.45 8.23 35.11
CA SER A 247 49.93 9.62 35.21
C SER A 247 50.90 9.82 36.37
N ALA A 248 50.71 9.12 37.49
CA ALA A 248 51.57 9.20 38.67
C ALA A 248 52.95 8.52 38.49
N ASN A 249 53.03 7.46 37.67
CA ASN A 249 54.28 6.71 37.41
C ASN A 249 55.14 7.29 36.28
N ARG A 250 54.77 8.43 35.69
CA ARG A 250 55.48 9.06 34.56
C ARG A 250 56.40 10.22 34.97
N ILE A 251 56.71 10.35 36.27
CA ILE A 251 57.65 11.29 36.88
C ILE A 251 58.88 10.52 37.35
#